data_AF-A0A6N8UR79-F1
#
_entry.id   AF-A0A6N8UR79-F1
#
_cell.length_a   1.000
_cell.length_b   1.000
_cell.length_c   1.000
_cell.angle_alpha   90.00
_cell.angle_beta   90.00
_cell.angle_gamma   90.00
#
_symmetry.space_group_name_H-M   'P 1'
#
loop_
_entity.id
_entity.type
_entity.pdbx_description
1 polymer ?
#
loop_
_entity_poly.entity_id
_entity_poly.type
_entity_poly.pdbx_seq_one_letter_code
_entity_poly.pdbx_strand_id
1 'polypeptide(L)'
;MYPRDAQLDPFGSSPFQSGGPPALDVIKLYPDGTEVPVLPMMVSNFVDSFFKDIIAVSEDRVTYDVPLSTGGLNFATIVTPSLLFEDLSLREAGGAKPKLPLFPHPMAGEGE
;
A
#
# COMPACT_ATOMS: atom_id res chain seq x y z
N MET A 1 9.54 21.57 36.75
CA MET A 1 9.42 22.34 35.50
C MET A 1 9.88 21.42 34.38
N TYR A 2 8.93 20.73 33.72
CA TYR A 2 9.25 19.77 32.65
C TYR A 2 9.52 20.55 31.34
N PRO A 3 10.52 20.17 30.53
CA PRO A 3 10.79 20.86 29.28
C PRO A 3 9.63 20.63 28.30
N ARG A 4 9.26 21.70 27.61
CA ARG A 4 7.99 21.85 26.86
C ARG A 4 8.13 21.55 25.36
N ASP A 5 9.15 20.76 24.98
CA ASP A 5 9.57 20.64 23.57
C ASP A 5 9.60 19.19 23.04
N ALA A 6 8.93 18.25 23.71
CA ALA A 6 8.56 16.98 23.07
C ALA A 6 7.14 17.11 22.54
N GLN A 7 6.97 17.90 21.48
CA GLN A 7 5.80 17.74 20.61
C GLN A 7 5.96 16.37 19.95
N LEU A 8 5.45 15.34 20.64
CA LEU A 8 5.15 14.05 20.04
C LEU A 8 4.25 14.38 18.86
N ASP A 9 4.81 14.33 17.65
CA ASP A 9 4.02 14.41 16.45
C ASP A 9 2.99 13.26 16.53
N PRO A 10 1.70 13.53 16.74
CA PRO A 10 0.70 12.48 16.91
C PRO A 10 0.50 11.69 15.61
N PHE A 11 1.11 12.15 14.53
CA PHE A 11 1.17 11.51 13.24
C PHE A 11 2.64 11.24 12.93
N GLY A 12 3.22 10.24 13.58
CA GLY A 12 4.53 9.71 13.18
C GLY A 12 4.60 9.67 11.67
N SER A 13 5.55 10.43 11.11
CA SER A 13 5.74 10.70 9.67
C SER A 13 5.15 9.58 8.84
N SER A 14 4.01 9.84 8.19
CA SER A 14 3.32 8.80 7.44
C SER A 14 4.33 8.20 6.45
N PRO A 15 4.57 6.89 6.44
CA PRO A 15 5.60 6.28 5.57
C PRO A 15 5.31 6.52 4.06
N PHE A 16 4.13 7.06 3.76
CA PHE A 16 3.64 7.43 2.44
C PHE A 16 4.11 8.82 1.94
N GLN A 17 4.84 9.61 2.74
CA GLN A 17 5.14 11.02 2.40
C GLN A 17 6.16 11.27 1.26
N SER A 18 6.84 10.26 0.69
CA SER A 18 7.97 10.52 -0.23
C SER A 18 8.01 9.77 -1.58
N GLY A 19 6.96 9.11 -2.05
CA GLY A 19 7.08 8.49 -3.39
C GLY A 19 5.86 7.77 -3.91
N GLY A 20 4.90 8.57 -4.37
CA GLY A 20 3.70 8.16 -5.10
C GLY A 20 2.64 7.46 -4.25
N PRO A 21 1.50 7.10 -4.85
CA PRO A 21 0.39 6.47 -4.14
C PRO A 21 0.77 5.05 -3.66
N PRO A 22 0.22 4.62 -2.50
CA PRO A 22 0.39 3.25 -2.05
C PRO A 22 -0.47 2.28 -2.88
N ALA A 23 0.10 1.11 -3.16
CA ALA A 23 -0.62 -0.06 -3.66
C ALA A 23 -0.75 -1.06 -2.49
N LEU A 24 -1.99 -1.27 -2.02
CA LEU A 24 -2.27 -2.01 -0.78
C LEU A 24 -2.45 -3.51 -1.03
N ASP A 25 -3.23 -3.87 -2.04
CA ASP A 25 -3.49 -5.27 -2.44
C ASP A 25 -2.68 -5.60 -3.69
N VAL A 26 -1.43 -6.03 -3.49
CA VAL A 26 -0.49 -6.28 -4.58
C VAL A 26 -0.33 -7.78 -4.80
N ILE A 27 -0.53 -8.20 -6.05
CA ILE A 27 -0.37 -9.59 -6.49
C ILE A 27 0.74 -9.64 -7.54
N LYS A 28 1.68 -10.56 -7.36
CA LYS A 28 2.66 -10.92 -8.38
C LYS A 28 2.08 -12.03 -9.26
N LEU A 29 1.89 -11.74 -10.53
CA LEU A 29 1.44 -12.69 -11.54
C LEU A 29 2.65 -13.26 -12.30
N TYR A 30 2.74 -14.58 -12.37
CA TYR A 30 3.78 -15.29 -13.12
C TYR A 30 3.28 -15.70 -14.52
N PRO A 31 4.18 -15.97 -15.50
CA PRO A 31 3.77 -16.32 -16.87
C PRO A 31 2.93 -17.61 -16.99
N ASP A 32 3.01 -18.49 -16.00
CA ASP A 32 2.19 -19.71 -15.89
C ASP A 32 0.78 -19.44 -15.34
N GLY A 33 0.46 -18.19 -15.01
CA GLY A 33 -0.79 -17.76 -14.39
C GLY A 33 -0.80 -17.86 -12.87
N THR A 34 0.30 -18.27 -12.24
CA THR A 34 0.37 -18.35 -10.77
C THR A 34 0.34 -16.96 -10.16
N GLU A 35 -0.50 -16.78 -9.14
CA GLU A 35 -0.63 -15.53 -8.38
C GLU A 35 -0.05 -15.69 -6.98
N VAL A 36 0.76 -14.71 -6.56
CA VAL A 36 1.35 -14.68 -5.21
C VAL A 36 1.14 -13.29 -4.59
N PRO A 37 0.44 -13.18 -3.44
CA PRO A 37 0.30 -11.89 -2.76
C PRO A 37 1.65 -11.41 -2.23
N VAL A 38 1.88 -10.11 -2.31
CA VAL A 38 3.10 -9.46 -1.78
C VAL A 38 2.73 -8.33 -0.81
N LEU A 39 3.73 -7.84 -0.07
CA LEU A 39 3.52 -6.72 0.85
C LEU A 39 3.09 -5.45 0.10
N PRO A 40 2.41 -4.51 0.77
CA PRO A 40 2.09 -3.22 0.19
C PRO A 40 3.32 -2.55 -0.42
N MET A 41 3.14 -1.97 -1.60
CA MET A 41 4.18 -1.31 -2.37
C MET A 41 3.85 0.18 -2.53
N MET A 42 4.84 0.96 -2.92
CA MET A 42 4.72 2.35 -3.30
C MET A 42 5.02 2.49 -4.78
N VAL A 43 4.14 3.16 -5.52
CA VAL A 43 4.38 3.49 -6.92
C VAL A 43 5.43 4.59 -6.99
N SER A 44 6.61 4.28 -7.51
CA SER A 44 7.70 5.23 -7.63
C SER A 44 7.48 6.16 -8.83
N ASN A 45 7.96 7.41 -8.72
CA ASN A 45 7.94 8.40 -9.80
C ASN A 45 6.54 8.65 -10.40
N PHE A 46 5.51 8.68 -9.57
CA PHE A 46 4.15 8.97 -10.01
C PHE A 46 4.02 10.46 -10.42
N VAL A 47 4.12 10.72 -11.72
CA VAL A 47 4.03 12.05 -12.36
C VAL A 47 3.16 11.97 -13.61
N ASP A 48 2.72 13.09 -14.17
CA ASP A 48 1.79 13.12 -15.31
C ASP A 48 2.25 12.34 -16.54
N SER A 49 3.56 12.18 -16.76
CA SER A 49 4.07 11.39 -17.89
C SER A 49 3.76 9.90 -17.77
N PHE A 50 3.51 9.40 -16.56
CA PHE A 50 3.19 8.01 -16.26
C PHE A 50 1.95 7.50 -17.03
N PHE A 51 0.98 8.38 -17.32
CA PHE A 51 -0.21 8.00 -18.07
C PHE A 51 0.06 7.64 -19.54
N LYS A 52 1.25 7.98 -20.05
CA LYS A 52 1.65 7.61 -21.42
C LYS A 52 2.02 6.13 -21.54
N ASP A 53 2.32 5.47 -20.42
CA ASP A 53 2.74 4.07 -20.40
C ASP A 53 1.54 3.10 -20.33
N ILE A 54 0.30 3.60 -20.39
CA ILE A 54 -0.90 2.76 -20.45
C ILE A 54 -0.99 2.10 -21.83
N ILE A 55 -0.92 0.77 -21.87
CA ILE A 55 -0.98 -0.02 -23.11
C ILE A 55 -2.31 -0.75 -23.31
N ALA A 56 -3.10 -0.92 -22.24
CA ALA A 56 -4.45 -1.46 -22.35
C ALA A 56 -5.36 -0.95 -21.23
N VAL A 57 -6.66 -0.95 -21.51
CA VAL A 57 -7.72 -0.52 -20.60
C VAL A 57 -8.85 -1.55 -20.69
N SER A 58 -9.40 -1.98 -19.55
CA SER A 58 -10.56 -2.88 -19.53
C SER A 58 -11.82 -2.18 -20.04
N GLU A 59 -12.76 -2.96 -20.59
CA GLU A 59 -14.10 -2.46 -20.92
C GLU A 59 -14.93 -2.22 -19.64
N ASP A 60 -14.79 -3.13 -18.67
CA ASP A 60 -15.45 -3.06 -17.37
C ASP A 60 -14.89 -1.92 -16.52
N ARG A 61 -15.76 -1.34 -15.69
CA ARG A 61 -15.43 -0.29 -14.71
C ARG A 61 -15.81 -0.72 -13.31
N VAL A 62 -14.98 -0.36 -12.34
CA VAL A 62 -15.23 -0.57 -10.92
C VAL A 62 -15.49 0.77 -10.25
N THR A 63 -16.43 0.79 -9.30
CA THR A 63 -16.77 1.98 -8.50
C THR A 63 -16.24 1.79 -7.08
N TYR A 64 -15.51 2.78 -6.59
CA TYR A 64 -14.94 2.81 -5.24
C TYR A 64 -15.44 4.05 -4.50
N ASP A 65 -15.93 3.87 -3.27
CA ASP A 65 -16.18 4.98 -2.35
C ASP A 65 -14.99 5.13 -1.41
N VAL A 66 -14.24 6.22 -1.58
CA VAL A 66 -12.98 6.45 -0.88
C VAL A 66 -13.16 7.58 0.14
N PRO A 67 -12.80 7.38 1.41
CA PRO A 67 -12.83 8.46 2.40
C PRO A 67 -11.75 9.51 2.06
N LEU A 68 -12.14 10.79 2.02
CA LEU A 68 -11.22 11.90 1.70
C LEU A 68 -10.34 12.32 2.88
N SER A 69 -10.68 11.89 4.10
CA SER A 69 -9.88 12.16 5.30
C SER A 69 -9.98 11.02 6.32
N THR A 70 -8.91 10.87 7.10
CA THR A 70 -8.91 10.03 8.31
C THR A 70 -9.91 10.61 9.31
N GLY A 71 -11.11 10.01 9.37
CA GLY A 71 -12.23 10.50 10.19
C GLY A 71 -13.60 10.39 9.50
N GLY A 72 -13.64 10.13 8.19
CA GLY A 72 -14.78 9.45 7.55
C GLY A 72 -16.08 10.24 7.40
N LEU A 73 -16.06 11.57 7.41
CA LEU A 73 -17.27 12.36 7.16
C LEU A 73 -17.46 12.80 5.70
N ASN A 74 -16.39 12.73 4.89
CA ASN A 74 -16.42 13.08 3.47
C ASN A 74 -15.92 11.91 2.62
N PHE A 75 -16.68 11.57 1.59
CA PHE A 75 -16.36 10.51 0.65
C PHE A 75 -16.25 11.08 -0.76
N ALA A 76 -15.41 10.46 -1.57
CA ALA A 76 -15.39 10.63 -3.00
C ALA A 76 -15.69 9.28 -3.67
N THR A 77 -16.55 9.31 -4.68
CA THR A 77 -16.79 8.14 -5.53
C THR A 77 -15.84 8.21 -6.72
N ILE A 78 -15.09 7.14 -6.95
CA ILE A 78 -14.17 6.98 -8.07
C ILE A 78 -14.68 5.85 -8.96
N VAL A 79 -14.91 6.14 -10.24
CA VAL A 79 -15.26 5.13 -11.24
C VAL A 79 -14.06 4.96 -12.16
N THR A 80 -13.42 3.79 -12.12
CA THR A 80 -12.19 3.54 -12.88
C THR A 80 -12.20 2.14 -13.53
N PRO A 81 -11.71 2.00 -14.78
CA PRO A 81 -11.38 0.69 -15.33
C PRO A 81 -10.09 0.15 -14.72
N SER A 82 -9.76 -1.10 -15.07
CA SER A 82 -8.42 -1.65 -14.90
C SER A 82 -7.50 -1.10 -16.00
N LEU A 83 -6.28 -0.72 -15.61
CA LEU A 83 -5.25 -0.18 -16.50
C LEU A 83 -4.05 -1.11 -16.52
N LEU A 84 -3.53 -1.40 -17.71
CA LEU A 84 -2.27 -2.12 -17.90
C LEU A 84 -1.20 -1.14 -18.35
N PHE A 85 -0.08 -1.14 -17.64
CA PHE A 85 1.08 -0.29 -17.92
C PHE A 85 2.20 -1.11 -18.55
N GLU A 86 2.94 -0.53 -19.50
CA GLU A 86 4.16 -1.12 -20.06
C GLU A 86 5.28 -1.16 -19.01
N ASP A 87 5.47 -0.06 -18.29
CA ASP A 87 6.45 0.06 -17.21
C ASP A 87 5.81 0.72 -15.98
N LEU A 88 6.09 0.15 -14.81
CA LEU A 88 5.65 0.64 -13.51
C LEU A 88 6.73 0.32 -12.47
N SER A 89 7.38 1.36 -11.96
CA SER A 89 8.37 1.22 -10.90
C SER A 89 7.71 1.09 -9.54
N LEU A 90 7.96 -0.01 -8.82
CA LEU A 90 7.44 -0.26 -7.47
C LEU A 90 8.61 -0.34 -6.47
N ARG A 91 8.38 0.19 -5.26
CA ARG A 91 9.29 0.01 -4.12
C ARG A 91 8.49 -0.47 -2.90
N GLU A 92 9.12 -1.16 -1.97
CA GLU A 92 8.42 -1.56 -0.74
C GLU A 92 7.89 -0.33 0.02
N ALA A 93 6.64 -0.38 0.48
CA ALA A 93 6.13 0.62 1.40
C ALA A 93 6.90 0.46 2.71
N GLY A 94 7.78 1.41 3.03
CA GLY A 94 8.67 1.32 4.19
C GLY A 94 7.90 1.01 5.47
N GLY A 95 8.32 -0.06 6.15
CA GLY A 95 7.74 -0.53 7.40
C GLY A 95 8.51 -1.76 7.88
N ALA A 96 8.71 -1.89 9.19
CA ALA A 96 9.37 -3.07 9.74
C ALA A 96 8.51 -4.30 9.45
N LYS A 97 9.00 -5.23 8.61
CA LYS A 97 8.43 -6.57 8.53
C LYS A 97 8.42 -7.13 9.96
N PRO A 98 7.27 -7.48 10.55
CA PRO A 98 7.25 -8.07 11.88
C PRO A 98 8.15 -9.29 11.84
N LYS A 99 9.28 -9.24 12.55
CA LYS A 99 10.16 -10.40 12.67
C LYS A 99 9.36 -11.44 13.43
N LEU A 100 9.10 -12.59 12.81
CA LEU A 100 8.49 -13.70 13.52
C LEU A 100 9.33 -13.95 14.80
N PRO A 101 8.68 -14.15 15.96
CA PRO A 101 9.40 -14.53 17.16
C PRO A 101 10.32 -15.70 16.84
N LEU A 102 11.62 -15.57 17.13
CA LEU A 102 12.59 -16.64 16.89
C LEU A 102 12.27 -17.89 17.73
N PHE A 103 11.45 -17.72 18.77
CA PHE A 103 11.00 -18.77 19.65
C PHE A 103 9.48 -18.82 19.66
N PRO A 104 8.87 -20.00 19.53
CA PRO A 104 7.43 -20.15 19.71
C PRO A 104 7.04 -19.68 21.11
N HIS A 105 5.78 -19.25 21.25
CA HIS A 105 5.25 -18.86 22.55
C HIS A 105 5.42 -20.02 23.55
N PRO A 106 5.85 -19.78 24.80
CA PRO A 106 6.12 -20.85 25.78
C PRO A 106 4.95 -21.82 26.00
N MET A 107 3.72 -21.38 25.78
CA MET A 107 2.50 -22.21 25.90
C MET A 107 2.19 -23.07 24.67
N ALA A 108 3.00 -23.02 23.61
CA ALA A 108 2.82 -23.88 22.44
C ALA A 108 3.32 -25.32 22.67
N GLY A 109 3.92 -25.62 23.83
CA GLY A 109 4.48 -26.92 24.17
C GLY A 109 3.78 -27.67 25.32
N GLU A 110 2.65 -27.18 25.84
CA GLU A 110 1.93 -27.84 26.93
C GLU A 110 0.58 -28.35 26.43
N GLY A 111 0.61 -29.52 25.81
CA GLY A 111 -0.56 -30.19 25.27
C GLY A 111 -0.24 -31.59 24.77
N GLU A 112 0.44 -32.40 25.60
CA GLU A 112 0.46 -33.87 25.51
C GLU A 112 0.06 -34.47 26.86
#